data_AF-A0A0G3UT13-F1
#
_entry.id   AF-A0A0G3UT13-F1
#
_cell.length_a   1.000
_cell.length_b   1.000
_cell.length_c   1.000
_cell.angle_alpha   90.00
_cell.angle_beta   90.00
_cell.angle_gamma   90.00
#
_symmetry.space_group_name_H-M   'P 1'
#
loop_
_entity.id
_entity.type
_entity.pdbx_description
1 polymer ?
#
loop_
_entity_poly.entity_id
_entity_poly.type
_entity_poly.pdbx_seq_one_letter_code
_entity_poly.pdbx_strand_id
1 'polypeptide(L)'
;MKLTRAALALTAGALAPALLLATPSLAAAAPVTVAASASTVVGSDTENAVAIAKILADPASGRAVKREANKALDGTPADRVAFLTTGLAKAQDEDNLVTIVKLLPTGGRAVVREANKALDGTPADRIAFLATGLAKAQDEDNLVTIVKLLADPASGKAVKREANTALDGTALDRTAFLKTGLRLARAEDDRVEVVRILARPGISDGLRTAAEKALNGTPEELRSFITVGQYQV
;
A
#
# COMPACT_ATOMS: atom_id res chain seq x y z
N MET A 1 51.23 -21.42 21.68
CA MET A 1 51.94 -20.47 22.57
C MET A 1 50.86 -19.78 23.40
N LYS A 2 50.65 -20.13 24.68
CA LYS A 2 51.32 -19.54 25.89
C LYS A 2 51.11 -18.00 25.91
N LEU A 3 50.58 -17.30 26.93
CA LEU A 3 50.35 -17.57 28.35
C LEU A 3 49.59 -16.35 28.99
N THR A 4 48.56 -16.62 29.82
CA THR A 4 48.25 -16.07 31.19
C THR A 4 48.22 -14.56 31.55
N ARG A 5 47.10 -14.14 32.22
CA ARG A 5 46.88 -13.68 33.65
C ARG A 5 47.28 -12.22 33.94
N ALA A 6 46.63 -11.41 34.78
CA ALA A 6 46.06 -11.55 36.15
C ALA A 6 45.03 -10.42 36.41
N ALA A 7 43.88 -10.58 37.07
CA ALA A 7 43.59 -10.74 38.51
C ALA A 7 43.99 -9.54 39.41
N LEU A 8 43.00 -8.84 39.97
CA LEU A 8 43.10 -8.19 41.29
C LEU A 8 41.74 -8.28 42.00
N ALA A 9 41.75 -8.96 43.15
CA ALA A 9 40.66 -9.04 44.11
C ALA A 9 40.95 -8.09 45.28
N LEU A 10 39.91 -7.53 45.89
CA LEU A 10 39.98 -6.90 47.22
C LEU A 10 38.74 -7.28 48.03
N THR A 11 39.00 -8.13 49.03
CA THR A 11 38.24 -8.40 50.26
C THR A 11 38.19 -7.13 51.14
N ALA A 12 37.42 -6.91 52.21
CA ALA A 12 36.68 -7.70 53.19
C ALA A 12 35.78 -6.72 54.00
N GLY A 13 34.84 -7.22 54.80
CA GLY A 13 34.30 -6.45 55.94
C GLY A 13 32.90 -6.86 56.41
N ALA A 14 32.83 -7.87 57.27
CA ALA A 14 31.62 -8.27 57.99
C ALA A 14 31.45 -7.48 59.30
N LEU A 15 30.21 -7.14 59.68
CA LEU A 15 29.78 -6.91 61.06
C LEU A 15 28.24 -6.84 61.15
N ALA A 16 27.63 -7.86 61.77
CA ALA A 16 26.30 -7.79 62.36
C ALA A 16 26.42 -7.23 63.79
N PRO A 17 25.33 -6.67 64.39
CA PRO A 17 24.58 -7.53 65.32
C PRO A 17 23.07 -7.23 65.49
N ALA A 18 22.39 -8.30 65.93
CA ALA A 18 21.36 -8.38 66.98
C ALA A 18 20.01 -7.61 66.89
N LEU A 19 18.96 -8.44 66.89
CA LEU A 19 17.56 -8.15 67.25
C LEU A 19 17.40 -7.45 68.60
N LEU A 20 16.42 -6.54 68.67
CA LEU A 20 15.73 -6.20 69.91
C LEU A 20 14.23 -6.03 69.62
N LEU A 21 13.42 -6.85 70.31
CA LEU A 21 11.95 -6.83 70.29
C LEU A 21 11.42 -5.60 71.03
N ALA A 22 10.45 -4.91 70.43
CA ALA A 22 9.53 -4.02 71.13
C ALA A 22 8.16 -4.00 70.42
N THR A 23 7.17 -4.71 70.98
CA THR A 23 5.73 -4.37 70.90
C THR A 23 5.44 -3.26 71.93
N PRO A 24 4.32 -2.48 71.92
CA PRO A 24 3.00 -2.80 71.36
C PRO A 24 2.21 -1.62 70.75
N SER A 25 0.98 -1.92 70.30
CA SER A 25 -0.27 -1.18 70.58
C SER A 25 -1.13 -0.92 69.33
N LEU A 26 -2.32 -1.52 69.31
CA LEU A 26 -3.36 -1.32 68.32
C LEU A 26 -4.03 0.05 68.57
N ALA A 27 -3.99 0.92 67.55
CA ALA A 27 -4.96 1.99 67.39
C ALA A 27 -5.80 1.69 66.15
N ALA A 28 -7.09 1.47 66.37
CA ALA A 28 -8.07 1.26 65.32
C ALA A 28 -8.16 2.51 64.41
N ALA A 29 -7.80 2.34 63.14
CA ALA A 29 -8.14 3.27 62.07
C ALA A 29 -9.09 2.56 61.10
N ALA A 30 -10.26 3.17 60.91
CA ALA A 30 -11.30 2.73 59.97
C ALA A 30 -10.72 2.49 58.57
N PRO A 31 -11.27 1.54 57.78
CA PRO A 31 -10.86 1.38 56.40
C PRO A 31 -11.31 2.62 55.62
N VAL A 32 -10.38 3.54 55.39
CA VAL A 32 -10.53 4.50 54.31
C VAL A 32 -10.40 3.67 53.04
N THR A 33 -11.52 3.43 52.37
CA THR A 33 -11.50 2.95 50.99
C THR A 33 -10.78 4.01 50.18
N VAL A 34 -9.48 3.83 49.97
CA VAL A 34 -8.77 4.53 48.91
C VAL A 34 -9.31 3.91 47.63
N ALA A 35 -10.38 4.53 47.11
CA ALA A 35 -10.76 4.37 45.73
C ALA A 35 -9.49 4.62 44.92
N ALA A 36 -8.97 3.56 44.33
CA ALA A 36 -7.83 3.63 43.44
C ALA A 36 -8.20 4.61 42.33
N SER A 37 -7.66 5.82 42.41
CA SER A 37 -7.65 6.76 41.31
C SER A 37 -6.89 6.10 40.18
N ALA A 38 -7.62 5.43 39.30
CA ALA A 38 -7.14 4.95 38.02
C ALA A 38 -6.90 6.15 37.11
N SER A 39 -5.82 6.89 37.36
CA SER A 39 -5.37 7.97 36.51
C SER A 39 -4.54 7.39 35.37
N THR A 40 -5.24 6.88 34.35
CA THR A 40 -4.78 6.79 32.95
C THR A 40 -6.01 6.86 32.04
N VAL A 41 -6.80 7.93 32.17
CA VAL A 41 -7.96 8.15 31.30
C VAL A 41 -7.57 9.20 30.28
N VAL A 42 -7.60 8.80 29.01
CA VAL A 42 -7.71 9.73 27.88
C VAL A 42 -8.98 10.55 28.14
N GLY A 43 -8.88 11.82 28.55
CA GLY A 43 -10.02 12.73 28.68
C GLY A 43 -11.19 12.29 29.58
N SER A 44 -12.31 13.01 29.50
CA SER A 44 -13.59 12.57 30.06
C SER A 44 -14.23 11.47 29.21
N ASP A 45 -15.14 10.69 29.79
CA ASP A 45 -15.86 9.65 29.03
C ASP A 45 -16.59 10.22 27.80
N THR A 46 -17.19 11.40 27.95
CA THR A 46 -17.82 12.14 26.86
C THR A 46 -16.82 12.49 25.76
N GLU A 47 -15.60 12.91 26.11
CA GLU A 47 -14.54 13.19 25.13
C GLU A 47 -14.13 11.92 24.37
N ASN A 48 -14.03 10.78 25.06
CA ASN A 48 -13.74 9.50 24.42
C ASN A 48 -14.84 9.08 23.44
N ALA A 49 -16.11 9.21 23.83
CA ALA A 49 -17.23 8.94 22.95
C ALA A 49 -17.22 9.85 21.71
N VAL A 50 -16.93 11.15 21.89
CA VAL A 50 -16.79 12.12 20.78
C VAL A 50 -15.60 11.76 19.87
N ALA A 51 -14.46 11.34 20.43
CA ALA A 51 -13.30 10.93 19.66
C ALA A 51 -13.60 9.70 18.78
N ILE A 52 -14.31 8.70 19.33
CA ILE A 52 -14.72 7.51 18.58
C ILE A 52 -15.75 7.87 17.50
N ALA A 53 -16.70 8.76 17.80
CA ALA A 53 -17.66 9.24 16.80
C ALA A 53 -16.97 9.96 15.63
N LYS A 54 -15.90 10.73 15.88
CA LYS A 54 -15.09 11.35 14.82
C LYS A 54 -14.39 10.30 13.95
N ILE A 55 -13.84 9.25 14.56
CA ILE A 55 -13.25 8.13 13.80
C ILE A 55 -14.31 7.46 12.92
N LEU A 56 -15.51 7.21 13.44
CA LEU A 56 -16.61 6.63 12.65
C LEU A 56 -17.06 7.51 11.49
N ALA A 57 -17.02 8.83 11.66
CA ALA A 57 -17.39 9.80 10.64
C ALA A 57 -16.33 9.94 9.53
N ASP A 58 -15.08 9.53 9.78
CA ASP A 58 -14.03 9.55 8.77
C ASP A 58 -14.34 8.55 7.63
N PRO A 59 -14.49 9.00 6.37
CA PRO A 59 -14.68 8.11 5.23
C PRO A 59 -13.54 7.12 5.04
N ALA A 60 -12.32 7.44 5.49
CA ALA A 60 -11.15 6.57 5.44
C ALA A 60 -11.21 5.42 6.45
N SER A 61 -12.12 5.47 7.43
CA SER A 61 -12.27 4.39 8.41
C SER A 61 -12.74 3.10 7.75
N GLY A 62 -11.88 2.09 7.87
CA GLY A 62 -12.11 0.75 7.34
C GLY A 62 -13.17 -0.02 8.13
N ARG A 63 -13.42 -1.25 7.68
CA ARG A 63 -14.52 -2.09 8.20
C ARG A 63 -14.22 -2.55 9.61
N ALA A 64 -12.98 -2.93 9.91
CA ALA A 64 -12.58 -3.35 11.24
C ALA A 64 -12.63 -2.17 12.21
N VAL A 65 -12.10 -1.01 11.83
CA VAL A 65 -12.16 0.22 12.65
C VAL A 65 -13.62 0.55 13.00
N LYS A 66 -14.53 0.56 12.03
CA LYS A 66 -15.96 0.84 12.27
C LYS A 66 -16.61 -0.16 13.21
N ARG A 67 -16.30 -1.45 13.04
CA ARG A 67 -16.84 -2.53 13.87
C ARG A 67 -16.40 -2.38 15.33
N GLU A 68 -15.09 -2.20 15.57
CA GLU A 68 -14.56 -2.10 16.93
C GLU A 68 -14.93 -0.76 17.59
N ALA A 69 -15.04 0.32 16.82
CA ALA A 69 -15.50 1.63 17.31
C ALA A 69 -16.96 1.57 17.80
N ASN A 70 -17.87 0.96 17.02
CA ASN A 70 -19.27 0.80 17.44
C ASN A 70 -19.37 -0.07 18.71
N LYS A 71 -18.63 -1.19 18.75
CA LYS A 71 -18.56 -2.05 19.94
C LYS A 71 -18.11 -1.28 21.19
N ALA A 72 -17.14 -0.37 21.05
CA ALA A 72 -16.66 0.45 22.15
C ALA A 72 -17.69 1.51 22.58
N LEU A 73 -18.44 2.10 21.64
CA LEU A 73 -19.53 3.04 21.95
C LEU A 73 -20.71 2.37 22.66
N ASP A 74 -21.06 1.15 22.26
CA ASP A 74 -22.12 0.34 22.88
C ASP A 74 -21.71 -0.23 24.25
N GLY A 75 -20.42 -0.11 24.61
CA GLY A 75 -19.83 -0.63 25.84
C GLY A 75 -19.70 0.38 26.97
N THR A 76 -18.83 0.04 27.92
CA THR A 76 -18.53 0.83 29.11
C THR A 76 -17.53 1.96 28.81
N PRO A 77 -17.37 2.95 29.72
CA PRO A 77 -16.28 3.93 29.63
C PRO A 77 -14.89 3.28 29.49
N ALA A 78 -14.67 2.14 30.16
CA ALA A 78 -13.42 1.41 30.06
C ALA A 78 -13.20 0.82 28.64
N ASP A 79 -14.26 0.38 27.96
CA ASP A 79 -14.18 -0.14 26.59
C ASP A 79 -13.78 0.97 25.59
N ARG A 80 -14.31 2.18 25.78
CA ARG A 80 -13.92 3.36 24.97
C ARG A 80 -12.45 3.70 25.13
N VAL A 81 -11.96 3.71 26.37
CA VAL A 81 -10.52 3.92 26.65
C VAL A 81 -9.68 2.79 26.05
N ALA A 82 -10.08 1.53 26.21
CA ALA A 82 -9.35 0.39 25.68
C ALA A 82 -9.25 0.42 24.14
N PHE A 83 -10.34 0.81 23.46
CA PHE A 83 -10.36 1.01 22.02
C PHE A 83 -9.40 2.12 21.60
N LEU A 84 -9.51 3.32 22.19
CA LEU A 84 -8.65 4.45 21.82
C LEU A 84 -7.17 4.19 22.14
N THR A 85 -6.87 3.41 23.17
CA THR A 85 -5.48 3.12 23.58
C THR A 85 -4.83 2.03 22.74
N THR A 86 -5.56 0.96 22.41
CA THR A 86 -4.98 -0.20 21.69
C THR A 86 -5.87 -0.79 20.61
N GLY A 87 -7.20 -0.75 20.77
CA GLY A 87 -8.13 -1.36 19.83
C GLY A 87 -8.11 -0.71 18.44
N LEU A 88 -7.95 0.61 18.38
CA LEU A 88 -7.89 1.36 17.13
C LEU A 88 -6.71 0.90 16.27
N ALA A 89 -5.50 0.81 16.85
CA ALA A 89 -4.31 0.37 16.14
C ALA A 89 -4.45 -1.07 15.61
N LYS A 90 -5.05 -1.98 16.39
CA LYS A 90 -5.32 -3.36 15.96
C LYS A 90 -6.35 -3.41 14.82
N ALA A 91 -7.40 -2.61 14.92
CA ALA A 91 -8.44 -2.55 13.90
C ALA A 91 -7.92 -1.94 12.59
N GLN A 92 -7.11 -0.88 12.66
CA GLN A 92 -6.42 -0.31 11.50
C GLN A 92 -5.48 -1.32 10.85
N ASP A 93 -4.78 -2.11 11.65
CA ASP A 93 -3.90 -3.16 11.14
C ASP A 93 -4.66 -4.28 10.40
N GLU A 94 -5.81 -4.70 10.93
CA GLU A 94 -6.71 -5.63 10.23
C GLU A 94 -7.18 -5.05 8.89
N ASP A 95 -7.58 -3.78 8.85
CA ASP A 95 -7.97 -3.11 7.61
C ASP A 95 -6.80 -2.99 6.61
N ASN A 96 -5.58 -2.74 7.10
CA ASN A 96 -4.36 -2.71 6.28
C ASN A 96 -4.03 -4.09 5.69
N LEU A 97 -4.13 -5.16 6.49
CA LEU A 97 -3.95 -6.54 6.03
C LEU A 97 -4.91 -6.87 4.89
N VAL A 98 -6.19 -6.58 5.07
CA VAL A 98 -7.22 -6.81 4.04
C VAL A 98 -6.91 -5.99 2.79
N THR A 99 -6.47 -4.75 2.94
CA THR A 99 -6.09 -3.90 1.81
C THR A 99 -4.94 -4.50 1.01
N ILE A 100 -3.89 -4.97 1.69
CA ILE A 100 -2.72 -5.58 1.04
C ILE A 100 -3.09 -6.90 0.34
N VAL A 101 -3.87 -7.77 1.01
CA VAL A 101 -4.32 -9.04 0.42
C VAL A 101 -5.14 -8.82 -0.85
N LYS A 102 -5.97 -7.77 -0.90
CA LYS A 102 -6.74 -7.42 -2.10
C LYS A 102 -5.89 -6.99 -3.29
N LEU A 103 -4.64 -6.55 -3.06
CA LEU A 103 -3.73 -6.15 -4.14
C LEU A 103 -3.05 -7.36 -4.81
N LEU A 104 -2.93 -8.49 -4.10
CA LEU A 104 -2.19 -9.66 -4.59
C LEU A 104 -2.71 -10.22 -5.94
N PRO A 105 -4.03 -10.35 -6.19
CA PRO A 105 -4.52 -10.95 -7.44
C PRO A 105 -4.26 -10.10 -8.69
N THR A 106 -4.15 -8.78 -8.52
CA THR A 106 -3.99 -7.82 -9.63
C THR A 106 -2.60 -7.19 -9.68
N GLY A 107 -1.76 -7.45 -8.69
CA GLY A 107 -0.42 -6.91 -8.59
C GLY A 107 0.55 -7.55 -9.59
N GLY A 108 1.48 -6.74 -10.10
CA GLY A 108 2.64 -7.26 -10.82
C GLY A 108 3.62 -7.96 -9.88
N ARG A 109 4.72 -8.46 -10.43
CA ARG A 109 5.68 -9.30 -9.70
C ARG A 109 6.33 -8.55 -8.55
N ALA A 110 6.67 -7.27 -8.73
CA ALA A 110 7.25 -6.45 -7.69
C ALA A 110 6.22 -6.12 -6.61
N VAL A 111 4.99 -5.75 -7.00
CA VAL A 111 3.89 -5.50 -6.04
C VAL A 111 3.62 -6.72 -5.17
N VAL A 112 3.50 -7.91 -5.76
CA VAL A 112 3.26 -9.16 -5.01
C VAL A 112 4.41 -9.47 -4.05
N ARG A 113 5.66 -9.26 -4.48
CA ARG A 113 6.85 -9.49 -3.65
C ARG A 113 6.86 -8.58 -2.43
N GLU A 114 6.69 -7.27 -2.63
CA GLU A 114 6.72 -6.30 -1.53
C GLU A 114 5.47 -6.40 -0.64
N ALA A 115 4.32 -6.75 -1.21
CA ALA A 115 3.10 -7.01 -0.45
C ALA A 115 3.28 -8.20 0.50
N ASN A 116 3.80 -9.34 0.02
CA ASN A 116 4.05 -10.51 0.88
C ASN A 116 5.05 -10.19 1.98
N LYS A 117 6.13 -9.46 1.68
CA LYS A 117 7.08 -8.99 2.69
C LYS A 117 6.41 -8.15 3.78
N ALA A 118 5.46 -7.29 3.42
CA ALA A 118 4.70 -6.49 4.37
C ALA A 118 3.71 -7.33 5.19
N LEU A 119 3.09 -8.35 4.58
CA LEU A 119 2.20 -9.29 5.25
C LEU A 119 2.94 -10.16 6.28
N ASP A 120 4.14 -10.62 5.95
CA ASP A 120 5.02 -11.40 6.83
C ASP A 120 5.66 -10.55 7.95
N GLY A 121 5.52 -9.22 7.86
CA GLY A 121 6.10 -8.25 8.78
C GLY A 121 5.17 -7.75 9.88
N THR A 122 5.55 -6.61 10.46
CA THR A 122 4.85 -5.91 11.54
C THR A 122 3.74 -4.99 10.99
N PRO A 123 2.85 -4.46 11.86
CA PRO A 123 1.91 -3.40 11.46
C PRO A 123 2.61 -2.19 10.83
N ALA A 124 3.81 -1.85 11.30
CA ALA A 124 4.59 -0.75 10.75
C ALA A 124 5.05 -1.04 9.30
N ASP A 125 5.40 -2.29 8.98
CA ASP A 125 5.79 -2.69 7.63
C ASP A 125 4.60 -2.59 6.65
N ARG A 126 3.39 -2.96 7.10
CA ARG A 126 2.16 -2.80 6.31
C ARG A 126 1.84 -1.34 6.04
N ILE A 127 1.99 -0.48 7.04
CA ILE A 127 1.81 0.97 6.88
C ILE A 127 2.86 1.52 5.91
N ALA A 128 4.13 1.16 6.06
CA ALA A 128 5.20 1.63 5.18
C ALA A 128 5.00 1.20 3.73
N PHE A 129 4.53 -0.04 3.51
CA PHE A 129 4.17 -0.54 2.20
C PHE A 129 3.01 0.25 1.59
N LEU A 130 1.90 0.41 2.31
CA LEU A 130 0.74 1.16 1.80
C LEU A 130 1.05 2.63 1.56
N ALA A 131 1.89 3.25 2.39
CA ALA A 131 2.24 4.66 2.28
C ALA A 131 3.18 4.95 1.11
N THR A 132 4.17 4.09 0.86
CA THR A 132 5.21 4.37 -0.15
C THR A 132 5.70 3.14 -0.91
N GLY A 133 5.72 1.96 -0.29
CA GLY A 133 6.24 0.73 -0.91
C GLY A 133 5.43 0.29 -2.14
N LEU A 134 4.10 0.43 -2.08
CA LEU A 134 3.20 0.07 -3.18
C LEU A 134 3.50 0.87 -4.44
N ALA A 135 3.63 2.19 -4.33
CA ALA A 135 3.93 3.06 -5.48
C ALA A 135 5.28 2.73 -6.10
N LYS A 136 6.30 2.44 -5.28
CA LYS A 136 7.63 2.02 -5.76
C LYS A 136 7.58 0.67 -6.49
N ALA A 137 6.85 -0.30 -5.93
CA ALA A 137 6.70 -1.62 -6.52
C ALA A 137 5.91 -1.56 -7.83
N GLN A 138 4.85 -0.75 -7.90
CA GLN A 138 4.11 -0.51 -9.14
C GLN A 138 4.99 0.14 -10.21
N ASP A 139 5.86 1.07 -9.83
CA ASP A 139 6.79 1.69 -10.76
C ASP A 139 7.83 0.70 -11.31
N GLU A 140 8.35 -0.20 -10.48
CA GLU A 140 9.21 -1.32 -10.93
C GLU A 140 8.48 -2.21 -11.95
N ASP A 141 7.24 -2.58 -11.67
CA ASP A 141 6.41 -3.37 -12.59
C ASP A 141 6.14 -2.61 -13.91
N ASN A 142 5.91 -1.29 -13.84
CA ASN A 142 5.72 -0.44 -15.02
C ASN A 142 7.01 -0.35 -15.87
N LEU A 143 8.17 -0.16 -15.24
CA LEU A 143 9.47 -0.17 -15.91
C LEU A 143 9.68 -1.46 -16.69
N VAL A 144 9.46 -2.61 -16.04
CA VAL A 144 9.59 -3.93 -16.67
C VAL A 144 8.60 -4.07 -17.85
N THR A 145 7.37 -3.57 -17.69
CA THR A 145 6.36 -3.59 -18.76
C THR A 145 6.79 -2.78 -19.98
N ILE A 146 7.33 -1.57 -19.76
CA ILE A 146 7.77 -0.70 -20.85
C ILE A 146 9.04 -1.26 -21.52
N VAL A 147 9.98 -1.81 -20.77
CA VAL A 147 11.18 -2.46 -21.33
C VAL A 147 10.80 -3.68 -22.18
N LYS A 148 9.85 -4.50 -21.73
CA LYS A 148 9.32 -5.61 -22.54
C LYS A 148 8.68 -5.13 -23.83
N LEU A 149 7.93 -4.03 -23.76
CA LEU A 149 7.34 -3.41 -24.95
C LEU A 149 8.41 -2.93 -25.93
N LEU A 150 9.52 -2.34 -25.46
CA LEU A 150 10.63 -1.94 -26.32
C LEU A 150 11.35 -3.13 -26.97
N ALA A 151 11.44 -4.25 -26.25
CA ALA A 151 12.04 -5.49 -26.74
C ALA A 151 11.14 -6.24 -27.75
N ASP A 152 9.84 -5.94 -27.79
CA ASP A 152 8.91 -6.53 -28.74
C ASP A 152 9.22 -6.03 -30.17
N PRO A 153 9.58 -6.92 -31.12
CA PRO A 153 9.83 -6.53 -32.50
C PRO A 153 8.58 -5.94 -33.19
N ALA A 154 7.37 -6.28 -32.72
CA ALA A 154 6.12 -5.74 -33.24
C ALA A 154 5.85 -4.29 -32.79
N SER A 155 6.61 -3.75 -31.83
CA SER A 155 6.49 -2.36 -31.42
C SER A 155 6.96 -1.40 -32.52
N GLY A 156 6.01 -0.57 -32.97
CA GLY A 156 6.22 0.44 -33.99
C GLY A 156 7.07 1.63 -33.51
N LYS A 157 7.30 2.58 -34.42
CA LYS A 157 8.24 3.68 -34.22
C LYS A 157 7.70 4.67 -33.18
N ALA A 158 6.41 5.00 -33.25
CA ALA A 158 5.78 5.91 -32.30
C ALA A 158 5.75 5.27 -30.91
N VAL A 159 5.36 3.99 -30.80
CA VAL A 159 5.39 3.26 -29.53
C VAL A 159 6.78 3.27 -28.89
N LYS A 160 7.84 2.98 -29.66
CA LYS A 160 9.22 3.01 -29.16
C LYS A 160 9.66 4.40 -28.72
N ARG A 161 9.28 5.44 -29.46
CA ARG A 161 9.61 6.83 -29.12
C ARG A 161 8.97 7.23 -27.78
N GLU A 162 7.65 7.08 -27.67
CA GLU A 162 6.92 7.47 -26.45
C GLU A 162 7.29 6.61 -25.24
N ALA A 163 7.60 5.33 -25.45
CA ALA A 163 8.10 4.45 -24.40
C ALA A 163 9.44 4.94 -23.83
N ASN A 164 10.40 5.34 -24.69
CA ASN A 164 11.68 5.89 -24.23
C ASN A 164 11.47 7.21 -23.47
N THR A 165 10.62 8.11 -23.97
CA THR A 165 10.27 9.34 -23.26
C THR A 165 9.70 9.06 -21.86
N ALA A 166 8.85 8.04 -21.73
CA ALA A 166 8.32 7.64 -20.43
C ALA A 166 9.39 7.05 -19.50
N LEU A 167 10.35 6.30 -20.04
CA LEU A 167 11.47 5.75 -19.26
C LEU A 167 12.43 6.84 -18.77
N ASP A 168 12.68 7.86 -19.58
CA ASP A 168 13.52 9.01 -19.24
C ASP A 168 12.85 9.95 -18.22
N GLY A 169 11.54 9.77 -17.98
CA GLY A 169 10.73 10.56 -17.06
C GLY A 169 10.56 9.96 -15.66
N THR A 170 9.51 10.43 -14.99
CA THR A 170 9.12 10.03 -13.63
C THR A 170 8.22 8.79 -13.63
N ALA A 171 7.92 8.26 -12.43
CA ALA A 171 6.95 7.19 -12.25
C ALA A 171 5.55 7.58 -12.76
N LEU A 172 5.20 8.86 -12.69
CA LEU A 172 3.95 9.38 -13.23
C LEU A 172 3.95 9.34 -14.76
N ASP A 173 5.07 9.62 -15.42
CA ASP A 173 5.19 9.57 -16.88
C ASP A 173 5.05 8.13 -17.39
N ARG A 174 5.67 7.17 -16.71
CA ARG A 174 5.50 5.73 -17.00
C ARG A 174 4.06 5.28 -16.84
N THR A 175 3.40 5.71 -15.76
CA THR A 175 1.99 5.42 -15.52
C THR A 175 1.09 6.05 -16.59
N ALA A 176 1.34 7.31 -16.94
CA ALA A 176 0.59 8.02 -17.97
C ALA A 176 0.75 7.36 -19.35
N PHE A 177 1.97 6.97 -19.70
CA PHE A 177 2.24 6.24 -20.92
C PHE A 177 1.47 4.92 -20.97
N LEU A 178 1.56 4.08 -19.93
CA LEU A 178 0.85 2.80 -19.93
C LEU A 178 -0.67 2.96 -19.90
N LYS A 179 -1.21 3.99 -19.25
CA LYS A 179 -2.64 4.24 -19.14
C LYS A 179 -3.26 4.82 -20.42
N THR A 180 -2.57 5.75 -21.08
CA THR A 180 -3.12 6.49 -22.23
C THR A 180 -2.14 6.61 -23.39
N GLY A 181 -0.87 6.92 -23.12
CA GLY A 181 0.13 7.20 -24.16
C GLY A 181 0.36 6.04 -25.13
N LEU A 182 0.41 4.80 -24.63
CA LEU A 182 0.61 3.59 -25.42
C LEU A 182 -0.49 3.42 -26.47
N ARG A 183 -1.74 3.70 -26.11
CA ARG A 183 -2.89 3.61 -27.03
C ARG A 183 -2.78 4.64 -28.15
N LEU A 184 -2.36 5.87 -27.82
CA LEU A 184 -2.18 6.93 -28.81
C LEU A 184 -0.99 6.66 -29.73
N ALA A 185 0.13 6.20 -29.17
CA ALA A 185 1.31 5.84 -29.93
C ALA A 185 1.03 4.68 -30.90
N ARG A 186 0.27 3.66 -30.47
CA ARG A 186 -0.21 2.59 -31.36
C ARG A 186 -1.09 3.13 -32.48
N ALA A 187 -1.99 4.07 -32.18
CA ALA A 187 -2.84 4.68 -33.20
C ALA A 187 -2.02 5.45 -34.26
N GLU A 188 -0.93 6.10 -33.86
CA GLU A 188 0.00 6.75 -34.80
C GLU A 188 0.68 5.71 -35.71
N ASP A 189 1.23 4.64 -35.13
CA ASP A 189 1.83 3.55 -35.90
C ASP A 189 0.81 2.88 -36.84
N ASP A 190 -0.41 2.65 -36.36
CA ASP A 190 -1.52 2.09 -37.12
C ASP A 190 -1.90 3.00 -38.31
N ARG A 191 -2.02 4.33 -38.10
CA ARG A 191 -2.27 5.28 -39.20
C ARG A 191 -1.20 5.21 -40.29
N VAL A 192 0.07 5.09 -39.91
CA VAL A 192 1.17 4.95 -40.86
C VAL A 192 1.04 3.67 -41.68
N GLU A 193 0.63 2.55 -41.07
CA GLU A 193 0.36 1.31 -41.79
C GLU A 193 -0.82 1.45 -42.76
N VAL A 194 -1.91 2.11 -42.34
CA VAL A 194 -3.06 2.34 -43.23
C VAL A 194 -2.68 3.22 -44.43
N VAL A 195 -1.90 4.27 -44.23
CA VAL A 195 -1.37 5.10 -45.33
C VAL A 195 -0.48 4.27 -46.27
N ARG A 196 0.33 3.36 -45.72
CA ARG A 196 1.14 2.44 -46.52
C ARG A 196 0.28 1.48 -47.34
N ILE A 197 -0.83 0.98 -46.79
CA ILE A 197 -1.82 0.17 -47.52
C ILE A 197 -2.40 0.96 -48.68
N LEU A 198 -2.84 2.20 -48.45
CA LEU A 198 -3.40 3.08 -49.48
C LEU A 198 -2.42 3.37 -50.62
N ALA A 199 -1.12 3.41 -50.33
CA ALA A 199 -0.07 3.62 -51.31
C ALA A 199 0.29 2.36 -52.14
N ARG A 200 -0.28 1.18 -51.83
CA ARG A 200 0.02 -0.06 -52.56
C ARG A 200 -0.53 0.01 -53.99
N PRO A 201 0.29 -0.27 -55.02
CA PRO A 201 -0.19 -0.38 -56.39
C PRO A 201 -1.26 -1.47 -56.50
N GLY A 202 -2.36 -1.19 -57.21
CA GLY A 202 -3.43 -2.18 -57.46
C GLY A 202 -4.33 -2.48 -56.27
N ILE A 203 -4.36 -1.64 -55.23
CA ILE A 203 -5.35 -1.74 -54.14
C ILE A 203 -6.79 -1.73 -54.70
N SER A 204 -7.64 -2.63 -54.20
CA SER A 204 -9.06 -2.67 -54.57
C SER A 204 -9.81 -1.44 -54.06
N ASP A 205 -10.87 -1.03 -54.76
CA ASP A 205 -11.69 0.12 -54.34
C ASP A 205 -12.34 -0.13 -52.97
N GLY A 206 -12.79 -1.36 -52.70
CA GLY A 206 -13.34 -1.75 -51.41
C GLY A 206 -12.33 -1.60 -50.26
N LEU A 207 -11.10 -2.09 -50.45
CA LEU A 207 -10.02 -1.94 -49.47
C LEU A 207 -9.61 -0.48 -49.27
N ARG A 208 -9.61 0.32 -50.35
CA ARG A 208 -9.36 1.77 -50.29
C ARG A 208 -10.42 2.48 -49.45
N THR A 209 -11.71 2.27 -49.73
CA THR A 209 -12.79 2.89 -48.96
C THR A 209 -12.75 2.49 -47.48
N ALA A 210 -12.47 1.22 -47.18
CA ALA A 210 -12.33 0.75 -45.80
C ALA A 210 -11.14 1.41 -45.07
N ALA A 211 -10.00 1.55 -45.74
CA ALA A 211 -8.81 2.22 -45.21
C ALA A 211 -9.06 3.71 -44.93
N GLU A 212 -9.70 4.43 -45.87
CA GLU A 212 -10.07 5.84 -45.71
C GLU A 212 -11.04 6.04 -44.55
N LYS A 213 -12.02 5.15 -44.39
CA LYS A 213 -12.94 5.16 -43.25
C LYS A 213 -12.17 4.97 -41.94
N ALA A 214 -11.23 4.02 -41.89
CA ALA A 214 -10.43 3.76 -40.70
C ALA A 214 -9.56 4.97 -40.31
N LEU A 215 -8.94 5.65 -41.28
CA LEU A 215 -8.13 6.86 -41.01
C LEU A 215 -8.90 7.99 -40.33
N ASN A 216 -10.17 8.14 -40.68
CA ASN A 216 -11.07 9.15 -40.11
C ASN A 216 -11.76 8.69 -38.81
N GLY A 217 -11.51 7.46 -38.38
CA GLY A 217 -12.10 6.85 -37.21
C GLY A 217 -11.27 7.02 -35.92
N THR A 218 -11.74 6.32 -34.90
CA THR A 218 -11.10 6.16 -33.60
C THR A 218 -9.85 5.27 -33.66
N PRO A 219 -8.93 5.35 -32.69
CA PRO A 219 -7.83 4.40 -32.55
C PRO A 219 -8.27 2.93 -32.59
N GLU A 220 -9.43 2.63 -32.04
CA GLU A 220 -10.01 1.29 -31.99
C GLU A 220 -10.48 0.83 -33.39
N GLU A 221 -11.07 1.73 -34.19
CA GLU A 221 -11.46 1.47 -35.57
C GLU A 221 -10.23 1.29 -36.50
N LEU A 222 -9.19 2.11 -36.31
CA LEU A 222 -7.89 1.94 -36.97
C LEU A 222 -7.31 0.56 -36.70
N ARG A 223 -7.27 0.17 -35.43
CA ARG A 223 -6.71 -1.11 -35.03
C ARG A 223 -7.52 -2.27 -35.60
N SER A 224 -8.85 -2.17 -35.53
CA SER A 224 -9.77 -3.18 -36.06
C SER A 224 -9.59 -3.38 -37.58
N PHE A 225 -9.40 -2.29 -38.32
CA PHE A 225 -9.12 -2.36 -39.76
C PHE A 225 -7.82 -3.12 -40.05
N ILE A 226 -6.74 -2.85 -39.32
CA ILE A 226 -5.45 -3.51 -39.52
C ILE A 226 -5.50 -4.98 -39.10
N THR A 227 -6.17 -5.34 -38.02
CA THR A 227 -6.17 -6.73 -37.53
C THR A 227 -7.16 -7.63 -38.26
N VAL A 228 -8.32 -7.10 -38.64
CA VAL A 228 -9.43 -7.91 -39.18
C VAL A 228 -9.97 -7.34 -40.48
N GLY A 229 -10.24 -6.03 -40.52
CA GLY A 229 -10.98 -5.39 -41.62
C GLY A 229 -10.32 -5.52 -42.99
N GLN A 230 -8.99 -5.44 -43.07
CA GLN A 230 -8.26 -5.55 -44.33
C GLN A 230 -8.35 -6.93 -45.02
N TYR A 231 -8.81 -7.97 -44.31
CA TYR A 231 -8.95 -9.34 -44.84
C TYR A 231 -10.39 -9.69 -45.23
N GLN A 232 -11.34 -8.77 -45.01
CA GLN A 232 -12.77 -8.99 -45.22
C GLN A 232 -13.34 -8.23 -46.43
N VAL A 233 -12.50 -7.45 -47.12
CA VAL A 233 -12.87 -6.56 -48.25
C VAL A 233 -12.18 -6.95 -49.55
#